data_AF-A0A0C9ZR96-F1
#
_entry.id   AF-A0A0C9ZR96-F1
#
_cell.length_a   1.000
_cell.length_b   1.000
_cell.length_c   1.000
_cell.angle_alpha   90.00
_cell.angle_beta   90.00
_cell.angle_gamma   90.00
#
_symmetry.space_group_name_H-M   'P 1'
#
loop_
_entity.id
_entity.type
_entity.pdbx_description
1 polymer ?
#
loop_
_entity_poly.entity_id
_entity_poly.type
_entity_poly.pdbx_seq_one_letter_code
_entity_poly.pdbx_strand_id
1 'polypeptide(L)'
;MGMRRKFSEKNRWRGIVVIESIKVILRLVMLKVTRRPIVSPAIPERDFDPASLPPSSIHSSPTLVPTTPPTSPPATPDHLKNNHVPLQPSSLMMTPPPPGRSDSSIEDYLLPKALTTSAVRPSLQLVAPLASIQDWLAEVIYIIRPLIYVSMLSAHRHKDRALLTALAIDILSRNLRRAPSSSSSVERDEYARRDRDLVWYLLRGSAWELYTRPKLESLVEKAAHVPGLSLISSLVKDWVPLIDEYYYYTAL
;
A
#
# COMPACT_ATOMS: atom_id res chain seq x y z
N MET A 1 6.80 24.94 16.73
CA MET A 1 7.01 26.41 16.74
C MET A 1 8.00 26.93 17.79
N GLY A 2 8.23 26.27 18.93
CA GLY A 2 9.12 26.80 20.00
C GLY A 2 10.61 26.95 19.66
N MET A 3 11.16 26.11 18.76
CA MET A 3 12.59 26.15 18.40
C MET A 3 12.99 27.33 17.51
N ARG A 4 12.05 27.98 16.81
CA ARG A 4 12.35 29.06 15.84
C ARG A 4 12.75 30.38 16.54
N ARG A 5 12.35 30.57 17.79
CA ARG A 5 12.58 31.82 18.55
C ARG A 5 13.81 31.81 19.47
N LYS A 6 14.30 30.64 19.88
CA LYS A 6 15.30 30.54 20.97
C LYS A 6 16.66 29.97 20.56
N PHE A 7 16.78 29.31 19.40
CA PHE A 7 18.02 28.62 19.01
C PHE A 7 18.62 29.19 17.74
N SER A 8 19.95 29.30 17.72
CA SER A 8 20.71 29.60 16.50
C SER A 8 20.40 28.57 15.41
N GLU A 9 20.35 29.02 14.16
CA GLU A 9 20.05 28.17 13.01
C GLU A 9 20.93 26.92 12.94
N LYS A 10 22.22 27.03 13.30
CA LYS A 10 23.15 25.90 13.35
C LYS A 10 22.71 24.83 14.36
N ASN A 11 22.21 25.24 15.53
CA ASN A 11 21.76 24.32 16.56
C ASN A 11 20.41 23.68 16.19
N ARG A 12 19.54 24.41 15.46
CA ARG A 12 18.31 23.86 14.91
C ARG A 12 18.60 22.70 13.95
N TRP A 13 19.47 22.92 12.98
CA TRP A 13 19.85 21.88 12.01
C TRP A 13 20.52 20.68 12.68
N ARG A 14 21.42 20.91 13.65
CA ARG A 14 22.01 19.83 14.46
C ARG A 14 20.94 19.02 15.20
N GLY A 15 19.95 19.67 15.81
CA GLY A 15 18.84 18.99 16.49
C GLY A 15 18.00 18.12 15.54
N ILE A 16 17.68 18.63 14.35
CA ILE A 16 16.93 17.88 13.34
C ILE A 16 17.73 16.64 12.89
N VAL A 17 19.03 16.80 12.61
CA VAL A 17 19.92 15.68 12.24
C VAL A 17 19.98 14.63 13.34
N VAL A 18 20.10 15.05 14.61
CA VAL A 18 20.13 14.12 15.75
C VAL A 18 18.82 13.35 15.86
N ILE A 19 17.68 14.03 15.80
CA ILE A 19 16.36 13.36 15.85
C ILE A 19 16.22 12.36 14.71
N GLU A 20 16.61 12.75 13.49
CA GLU A 20 16.50 11.87 12.33
C GLU A 20 17.47 10.69 12.43
N SER A 21 18.67 10.89 12.96
CA SER A 21 19.61 9.80 13.23
C SER A 21 19.06 8.79 14.23
N ILE A 22 18.39 9.25 15.30
CA ILE A 22 17.76 8.37 16.28
C ILE A 22 16.68 7.53 15.60
N LYS A 23 15.81 8.13 14.78
CA LYS A 23 14.78 7.39 14.03
C LYS A 23 15.38 6.34 13.10
N VAL A 24 16.43 6.69 12.37
CA VAL A 24 17.13 5.78 11.46
C VAL A 24 17.75 4.61 12.23
N ILE A 25 18.43 4.87 13.35
CA ILE A 25 19.00 3.82 14.21
C ILE A 25 17.91 2.89 14.72
N LEU A 26 16.79 3.43 15.23
CA LEU A 26 15.67 2.63 15.72
C LEU A 26 15.09 1.73 14.61
N ARG A 27 14.92 2.26 13.39
CA ARG A 27 14.47 1.47 12.24
C ARG A 27 15.46 0.39 11.83
N LEU A 28 16.76 0.68 11.85
CA LEU A 28 17.79 -0.32 11.57
C LEU A 28 17.84 -1.43 12.63
N VAL A 29 17.65 -1.09 13.92
CA VAL A 29 17.53 -2.07 15.00
C VAL A 29 16.30 -2.95 14.78
N MET A 30 15.14 -2.36 14.45
CA MET A 30 13.95 -3.15 14.10
C MET A 30 14.21 -4.08 12.93
N LEU A 31 14.81 -3.60 11.84
CA LEU A 31 15.16 -4.41 10.68
C LEU A 31 16.07 -5.59 11.07
N LYS A 32 17.06 -5.34 11.93
CA LYS A 32 17.99 -6.38 12.42
C LYS A 32 17.29 -7.46 13.26
N VAL A 33 16.35 -7.06 14.12
CA VAL A 33 15.62 -7.97 15.00
C VAL A 33 14.57 -8.77 14.23
N THR A 34 13.78 -8.12 13.38
CA THR A 34 12.66 -8.78 12.67
C THR A 34 13.09 -9.51 11.42
N ARG A 35 14.24 -9.13 10.82
CA ARG A 35 14.71 -9.59 9.50
C ARG A 35 13.63 -9.50 8.41
N ARG A 36 12.75 -8.48 8.51
CA ARG A 36 11.63 -8.24 7.60
C ARG A 36 11.57 -6.76 7.21
N PRO A 37 11.10 -6.42 6.00
CA PRO A 37 10.92 -5.03 5.61
C PRO A 37 9.91 -4.34 6.54
N ILE A 38 10.14 -3.06 6.79
CA ILE A 38 9.31 -2.25 7.69
C ILE A 38 8.10 -1.77 6.89
N VAL A 39 6.91 -2.21 7.30
CA VAL A 39 5.63 -1.87 6.67
C VAL A 39 4.95 -0.72 7.41
N SER A 40 4.18 0.07 6.68
CA SER A 40 3.43 1.22 7.17
C SER A 40 1.97 1.18 6.72
N PRO A 41 0.97 1.12 7.63
CA PRO A 41 1.07 1.10 9.10
C PRO A 41 1.73 -0.17 9.67
N ALA A 42 2.27 -0.09 10.89
CA ALA A 42 3.01 -1.20 11.52
C ALA A 42 2.13 -2.42 11.80
N ILE A 43 0.83 -2.21 11.95
CA ILE A 43 -0.19 -3.25 12.09
C ILE A 43 -1.05 -3.18 10.83
N PRO A 44 -0.99 -4.18 9.94
CA PRO A 44 -1.90 -4.27 8.81
C PRO A 44 -3.34 -4.38 9.34
N GLU A 45 -4.19 -3.46 8.94
CA GLU A 45 -5.63 -3.55 9.22
C GLU A 45 -6.20 -4.71 8.41
N ARG A 46 -6.98 -5.57 9.07
CA ARG A 46 -7.63 -6.73 8.44
C ARG A 46 -9.14 -6.56 8.58
N ASP A 47 -9.84 -6.71 7.46
CA ASP A 47 -11.31 -6.66 7.45
C ASP A 47 -11.93 -7.87 8.18
N PHE A 48 -11.17 -8.96 8.33
CA PHE A 48 -11.62 -10.20 8.96
C PHE A 48 -10.63 -10.68 10.01
N ASP A 49 -11.13 -10.96 11.22
CA ASP A 49 -10.37 -11.60 12.28
C ASP A 49 -10.37 -13.12 12.06
N PRO A 50 -9.21 -13.77 11.79
CA PRO A 50 -9.14 -15.21 11.62
C PRO A 50 -9.58 -15.99 12.87
N ALA A 51 -9.57 -15.39 14.07
CA ALA A 51 -10.06 -16.02 15.30
C ALA A 51 -11.60 -16.06 15.38
N SER A 52 -12.29 -15.24 14.58
CA SER A 52 -13.75 -15.27 14.45
C SER A 52 -14.25 -16.34 13.47
N LEU A 53 -13.34 -16.96 12.71
CA LEU A 53 -13.70 -18.04 11.79
C LEU A 53 -14.04 -19.30 12.60
N PRO A 54 -15.16 -19.98 12.31
CA PRO A 54 -15.46 -21.25 12.96
C PRO A 54 -14.28 -22.20 12.72
N PRO A 55 -13.82 -22.93 13.75
CA PRO A 55 -12.71 -23.87 13.60
C PRO A 55 -13.04 -24.79 12.44
N SER A 56 -12.08 -24.97 11.53
CA SER A 56 -12.20 -25.85 10.38
C SER A 56 -12.59 -27.23 10.88
N SER A 57 -13.88 -27.52 10.83
CA SER A 57 -14.39 -28.88 10.97
C SER A 57 -13.64 -29.70 9.94
N ILE A 58 -12.94 -30.73 10.41
CA ILE A 58 -12.08 -31.65 9.66
C ILE A 58 -12.81 -32.34 8.47
N HIS A 59 -14.08 -31.99 8.22
CA HIS A 59 -14.96 -32.57 7.22
C HIS A 59 -15.32 -31.69 6.01
N SER A 60 -14.75 -30.48 5.84
CA SER A 60 -15.22 -29.58 4.76
C SER A 60 -14.10 -28.98 3.92
N SER A 61 -13.39 -29.83 3.17
CA SER A 61 -12.65 -29.41 1.97
C SER A 61 -13.54 -29.64 0.73
N PRO A 62 -13.98 -28.61 0.00
CA PRO A 62 -14.72 -28.79 -1.24
C PRO A 62 -13.74 -28.80 -2.42
N THR A 63 -12.79 -29.74 -2.50
CA THR A 63 -11.90 -29.79 -3.70
C THR A 63 -11.36 -31.17 -4.09
N LEU A 64 -11.76 -32.26 -3.45
CA LEU A 64 -11.64 -33.56 -4.13
C LEU A 64 -12.97 -34.27 -4.01
N VAL A 65 -13.66 -34.32 -5.14
CA VAL A 65 -14.67 -35.35 -5.41
C VAL A 65 -13.95 -36.69 -5.23
N PRO A 66 -14.26 -37.50 -4.19
CA PRO A 66 -13.96 -38.91 -4.26
C PRO A 66 -14.99 -39.47 -5.25
N THR A 67 -14.53 -39.91 -6.40
CA THR A 67 -15.30 -40.78 -7.28
C THR A 67 -15.47 -42.14 -6.60
N THR A 68 -16.27 -42.18 -5.53
CA THR A 68 -16.81 -43.40 -4.92
C THR A 68 -18.20 -43.07 -4.39
N PRO A 69 -19.27 -43.65 -4.96
CA PRO A 69 -20.61 -43.41 -4.46
C PRO A 69 -20.74 -44.01 -3.05
N PRO A 70 -21.16 -43.26 -2.02
CA PRO A 70 -21.55 -43.86 -0.76
C PRO A 70 -22.86 -44.64 -0.96
N THR A 71 -22.84 -45.95 -0.67
CA THR A 71 -23.99 -46.88 -0.78
C THR A 71 -25.13 -46.60 0.21
N SER A 72 -25.10 -45.49 0.95
CA SER A 72 -26.27 -45.05 1.72
C SER A 72 -26.20 -43.56 2.05
N PRO A 73 -27.32 -42.82 1.94
CA PRO A 73 -27.38 -41.43 2.37
C PRO A 73 -27.28 -41.33 3.90
N PRO A 74 -26.66 -40.27 4.45
CA PRO A 74 -26.57 -40.05 5.89
C PRO A 74 -27.97 -39.91 6.49
N ALA A 75 -28.19 -40.57 7.63
CA ALA A 75 -29.48 -40.57 8.32
C ALA A 75 -29.87 -39.16 8.77
N THR A 76 -31.11 -38.79 8.48
CA THR A 76 -31.67 -37.47 8.78
C THR A 76 -31.70 -37.25 10.30
N PRO A 77 -31.19 -36.12 10.83
CA PRO A 77 -31.22 -35.81 12.26
C PRO A 77 -32.64 -35.82 12.82
N ASP A 78 -32.83 -36.30 14.05
CA ASP A 78 -34.17 -36.55 14.62
C ASP A 78 -35.08 -35.31 14.67
N HIS A 79 -34.50 -34.12 14.84
CA HIS A 79 -35.25 -32.84 14.82
C HIS A 79 -35.76 -32.43 13.43
N LEU A 80 -35.29 -33.07 12.36
CA LEU A 80 -35.70 -32.85 10.96
C LEU A 80 -36.65 -33.94 10.44
N LYS A 81 -36.85 -35.03 11.19
CA LYS A 81 -37.73 -36.15 10.80
C LYS A 81 -39.22 -35.79 10.78
N ASN A 82 -39.61 -34.69 11.42
CA ASN A 82 -41.02 -34.28 11.55
C ASN A 82 -41.52 -33.33 10.43
N ASN A 83 -40.74 -33.13 9.36
CA ASN A 83 -41.22 -32.47 8.15
C ASN A 83 -41.80 -33.53 7.20
N HIS A 84 -43.01 -34.01 7.49
CA HIS A 84 -43.76 -34.91 6.62
C HIS A 84 -44.44 -34.21 5.43
N VAL A 85 -44.22 -32.91 5.27
CA VAL A 85 -44.60 -32.20 4.06
C VAL A 85 -43.43 -32.30 3.09
N PRO A 86 -43.54 -33.05 1.98
CA PRO A 86 -42.53 -32.97 0.93
C PRO A 86 -42.43 -31.49 0.54
N LEU A 87 -41.24 -30.91 0.70
CA LEU A 87 -40.95 -29.60 0.14
C LEU A 87 -41.19 -29.73 -1.35
N GLN A 88 -42.33 -29.22 -1.81
CA GLN A 88 -42.64 -29.10 -3.23
C GLN A 88 -41.43 -28.43 -3.85
N PRO A 89 -40.77 -29.02 -4.86
CA PRO A 89 -39.61 -28.42 -5.49
C PRO A 89 -40.08 -27.05 -5.96
N SER A 90 -39.61 -26.01 -5.25
CA SER A 90 -40.01 -24.65 -5.55
C SER A 90 -39.60 -24.43 -7.00
N SER A 91 -40.49 -23.91 -7.84
CA SER A 91 -40.24 -23.81 -9.29
C SER A 91 -38.96 -23.03 -9.63
N LEU A 92 -38.38 -22.30 -8.67
CA LEU A 92 -37.05 -21.68 -8.71
C LEU A 92 -35.85 -22.64 -8.74
N MET A 93 -35.96 -23.86 -8.20
CA MET A 93 -34.89 -24.87 -8.18
C MET A 93 -34.88 -25.79 -9.42
N MET A 94 -36.02 -25.88 -10.13
CA MET A 94 -36.20 -26.75 -11.29
C MET A 94 -36.26 -25.98 -12.61
N THR A 95 -36.28 -24.65 -12.59
CA THR A 95 -36.05 -23.84 -13.78
C THR A 95 -34.58 -23.93 -14.17
N PRO A 96 -34.22 -24.47 -15.36
CA PRO A 96 -32.89 -24.24 -15.89
C PRO A 96 -32.65 -22.73 -15.92
N PRO A 97 -31.46 -22.25 -15.50
CA PRO A 97 -31.19 -20.83 -15.50
C PRO A 97 -31.44 -20.29 -16.91
N PRO A 98 -32.09 -19.12 -17.05
CA PRO A 98 -32.23 -18.47 -18.34
C PRO A 98 -30.83 -18.35 -18.98
N PRO A 99 -30.69 -18.42 -20.33
CA PRO A 99 -29.41 -18.50 -21.05
C PRO A 99 -28.58 -17.19 -21.00
N GLY A 100 -28.34 -16.70 -19.79
CA GLY A 100 -27.70 -15.44 -19.45
C GLY A 100 -27.43 -15.26 -17.96
N ARG A 101 -27.91 -16.17 -17.08
CA ARG A 101 -27.51 -16.21 -15.66
C ARG A 101 -26.39 -17.24 -15.51
N SER A 102 -25.18 -16.84 -15.87
CA SER A 102 -24.00 -17.67 -15.66
C SER A 102 -23.69 -17.73 -14.18
N ASP A 103 -23.43 -18.94 -13.66
CA ASP A 103 -22.86 -19.15 -12.33
C ASP A 103 -21.57 -18.33 -12.15
N SER A 104 -20.89 -18.02 -13.25
CA SER A 104 -19.76 -17.08 -13.28
C SER A 104 -20.07 -15.74 -12.62
N SER A 105 -21.29 -15.20 -12.68
CA SER A 105 -21.59 -13.91 -12.04
C SER A 105 -21.52 -13.97 -10.50
N ILE A 106 -21.89 -15.12 -9.93
CA ILE A 106 -21.81 -15.36 -8.49
C ILE A 106 -20.37 -15.67 -8.13
N GLU A 107 -19.70 -16.57 -8.86
CA GLU A 107 -18.28 -16.84 -8.72
C GLU A 107 -17.42 -15.57 -8.87
N ASP A 108 -17.67 -14.70 -9.85
CA ASP A 108 -16.94 -13.46 -10.08
C ASP A 108 -17.17 -12.43 -8.97
N TYR A 109 -18.33 -12.48 -8.30
CA TYR A 109 -18.63 -11.66 -7.12
C TYR A 109 -18.04 -12.25 -5.83
N LEU A 110 -18.04 -13.58 -5.71
CA LEU A 110 -17.59 -14.32 -4.54
C LEU A 110 -16.08 -14.55 -4.54
N LEU A 111 -15.42 -14.80 -5.66
CA LEU A 111 -13.97 -15.00 -5.77
C LEU A 111 -13.13 -13.83 -5.20
N PRO A 112 -13.45 -12.56 -5.49
CA PRO A 112 -12.76 -11.44 -4.85
C PRO A 112 -13.14 -11.25 -3.38
N LYS A 113 -14.30 -11.76 -2.95
CA LYS A 113 -14.77 -11.75 -1.54
C LYS A 113 -14.38 -13.00 -0.75
N ALA A 114 -13.92 -14.05 -1.44
CA ALA A 114 -13.47 -15.28 -0.85
C ALA A 114 -12.17 -15.01 -0.11
N LEU A 115 -11.98 -15.69 1.01
CA LEU A 115 -10.85 -15.49 1.90
C LEU A 115 -9.55 -15.69 1.12
N THR A 116 -8.89 -14.59 0.76
CA THR A 116 -7.59 -14.63 0.09
C THR A 116 -6.58 -15.33 1.00
N THR A 117 -5.55 -15.95 0.41
CA THR A 117 -4.50 -16.63 1.19
C THR A 117 -3.81 -15.70 2.19
N SER A 118 -3.75 -14.40 1.89
CA SER A 118 -3.26 -13.37 2.81
C SER A 118 -4.24 -13.05 3.94
N ALA A 119 -5.54 -13.33 3.82
CA ALA A 119 -6.52 -13.13 4.90
C ALA A 119 -6.38 -14.17 6.02
N VAL A 120 -6.10 -15.43 5.67
CA VAL A 120 -6.04 -16.55 6.64
C VAL A 120 -4.65 -16.73 7.26
N ARG A 121 -3.58 -16.21 6.63
CA ARG A 121 -2.21 -16.35 7.15
C ARG A 121 -2.03 -15.66 8.52
N PRO A 122 -1.26 -16.21 9.46
CA PRO A 122 -0.94 -15.53 10.70
C PRO A 122 -0.17 -14.24 10.41
N SER A 123 -0.42 -13.17 11.18
CA SER A 123 0.12 -11.80 10.95
C SER A 123 1.64 -11.77 10.75
N LEU A 124 2.35 -12.61 11.50
CA LEU A 124 3.81 -12.76 11.40
C LEU A 124 4.29 -13.41 10.10
N GLN A 125 3.43 -13.99 9.27
CA GLN A 125 3.78 -14.60 7.98
C GLN A 125 3.31 -13.79 6.77
N LEU A 126 2.73 -12.60 6.96
CA LEU A 126 2.24 -11.75 5.85
C LEU A 126 3.37 -11.22 4.97
N VAL A 127 4.55 -11.04 5.57
CA VAL A 127 5.73 -10.47 4.93
C VAL A 127 6.85 -11.48 5.02
N ALA A 128 7.37 -11.95 3.88
CA ALA A 128 8.46 -12.92 3.88
C ALA A 128 9.77 -12.29 4.43
N PRO A 129 10.55 -13.01 5.24
CA PRO A 129 11.83 -12.51 5.74
C PRO A 129 12.83 -12.24 4.60
N LEU A 130 13.78 -11.35 4.89
CA LEU A 130 14.85 -10.92 3.99
C LEU A 130 15.96 -11.98 3.95
N ALA A 131 16.08 -12.68 2.83
CA ALA A 131 17.08 -13.74 2.65
C ALA A 131 18.33 -13.26 1.90
N SER A 132 18.17 -12.36 0.92
CA SER A 132 19.27 -11.89 0.08
C SER A 132 19.95 -10.64 0.66
N ILE A 133 21.27 -10.56 0.52
CA ILE A 133 22.06 -9.35 0.85
C ILE A 133 21.53 -8.14 0.07
N GLN A 134 21.09 -8.35 -1.16
CA GLN A 134 20.52 -7.30 -2.00
C GLN A 134 19.25 -6.71 -1.37
N ASP A 135 18.37 -7.55 -0.83
CA ASP A 135 17.14 -7.09 -0.16
C ASP A 135 17.45 -6.32 1.12
N TRP A 136 18.46 -6.77 1.87
CA TRP A 136 18.96 -6.06 3.05
C TRP A 136 19.48 -4.68 2.69
N LEU A 137 20.29 -4.58 1.63
CA LEU A 137 20.80 -3.30 1.15
C LEU A 137 19.66 -2.39 0.68
N ALA A 138 18.68 -2.93 -0.04
CA ALA A 138 17.53 -2.17 -0.51
C ALA A 138 16.76 -1.50 0.65
N GLU A 139 16.55 -2.23 1.75
CA GLU A 139 15.87 -1.71 2.95
C GLU A 139 16.76 -0.73 3.73
N VAL A 140 18.06 -1.00 3.87
CA VAL A 140 18.99 -0.09 4.55
C VAL A 140 19.07 1.26 3.82
N ILE A 141 19.19 1.24 2.49
CA ILE A 141 19.21 2.44 1.64
C ILE A 141 17.90 3.22 1.80
N TYR A 142 16.75 2.52 1.83
CA TYR A 142 15.44 3.15 2.05
C TYR A 142 15.35 3.82 3.43
N ILE A 143 15.83 3.17 4.49
CA ILE A 143 15.76 3.67 5.86
C ILE A 143 16.68 4.89 6.07
N ILE A 144 17.86 4.93 5.44
CA ILE A 144 18.84 6.01 5.60
C ILE A 144 18.47 7.27 4.80
N ARG A 145 17.61 7.17 3.79
CA ARG A 145 17.12 8.28 2.94
C ARG A 145 16.85 9.60 3.69
N PRO A 146 16.00 9.67 4.73
CA PRO A 146 15.70 10.94 5.38
C PRO A 146 16.91 11.57 6.08
N LEU A 147 17.86 10.77 6.58
CA LEU A 147 19.10 11.26 7.16
C LEU A 147 19.99 11.90 6.09
N ILE A 148 20.11 11.27 4.92
CA ILE A 148 20.86 11.85 3.79
C ILE A 148 20.21 13.16 3.35
N TYR A 149 18.88 13.18 3.22
CA TYR A 149 18.15 14.39 2.84
C TYR A 149 18.39 15.54 3.83
N VAL A 150 18.20 15.30 5.13
CA VAL A 150 18.39 16.32 6.17
C VAL A 150 19.86 16.76 6.28
N SER A 151 20.81 15.84 6.15
CA SER A 151 22.23 16.20 6.18
C SER A 151 22.64 17.08 5.00
N MET A 152 22.14 16.82 3.79
CA MET A 152 22.35 17.69 2.63
C MET A 152 21.64 19.03 2.78
N LEU A 153 20.45 19.07 3.37
CA LEU A 153 19.73 20.34 3.61
C LEU A 153 20.43 21.21 4.67
N SER A 154 21.05 20.58 5.67
CA SER A 154 21.89 21.25 6.66
C SER A 154 23.18 21.83 6.03
N ALA A 155 23.73 21.16 5.01
CA ALA A 155 24.88 21.65 4.27
C ALA A 155 24.44 22.75 3.29
N HIS A 156 24.69 24.01 3.64
CA HIS A 156 24.21 25.19 2.88
C HIS A 156 24.61 25.22 1.39
N ARG A 157 25.57 24.40 0.99
CA ARG A 157 26.15 24.34 -0.36
C ARG A 157 25.37 23.46 -1.35
N HIS A 158 24.53 22.54 -0.89
CA HIS A 158 23.91 21.50 -1.74
C HIS A 158 22.39 21.36 -1.55
N LYS A 159 21.71 22.44 -1.15
CA LYS A 159 20.27 22.44 -0.87
C LYS A 159 19.43 22.13 -2.12
N ASP A 160 19.83 22.66 -3.26
CA ASP A 160 19.25 22.44 -4.59
C ASP A 160 19.32 20.97 -5.03
N ARG A 161 20.43 20.30 -4.70
CA ARG A 161 20.69 18.90 -5.06
C ARG A 161 20.15 17.89 -4.05
N ALA A 162 19.82 18.31 -2.83
CA ALA A 162 19.39 17.43 -1.76
C ALA A 162 18.15 16.59 -2.13
N LEU A 163 17.22 17.17 -2.89
CA LEU A 163 16.03 16.44 -3.37
C LEU A 163 16.37 15.43 -4.46
N LEU A 164 17.25 15.80 -5.39
CA LEU A 164 17.69 14.92 -6.47
C LEU A 164 18.49 13.73 -5.94
N THR A 165 19.34 13.94 -4.93
CA THR A 165 20.07 12.85 -4.29
C THR A 165 19.15 11.91 -3.52
N ALA A 166 18.17 12.45 -2.78
CA ALA A 166 17.15 11.63 -2.12
C ALA A 166 16.35 10.81 -3.15
N LEU A 167 15.95 11.42 -4.26
CA LEU A 167 15.27 10.71 -5.35
C LEU A 167 16.16 9.62 -5.98
N ALA A 168 17.46 9.91 -6.20
CA ALA A 168 18.40 8.93 -6.75
C ALA A 168 18.59 7.72 -5.81
N ILE A 169 18.67 7.96 -4.50
CA ILE A 169 18.70 6.93 -3.47
C ILE A 169 17.43 6.07 -3.50
N ASP A 170 16.29 6.68 -3.80
CA ASP A 170 15.00 5.99 -3.84
C ASP A 170 14.87 5.10 -5.06
N ILE A 171 15.33 5.59 -6.21
CA ILE A 171 15.46 4.81 -7.43
C ILE A 171 16.45 3.67 -7.21
N LEU A 172 17.59 3.92 -6.56
CA LEU A 172 18.55 2.87 -6.25
C LEU A 172 17.94 1.80 -5.35
N SER A 173 17.28 2.19 -4.25
CA SER A 173 16.54 1.28 -3.38
C SER A 173 15.51 0.47 -4.18
N ARG A 174 14.74 1.12 -5.08
CA ARG A 174 13.73 0.45 -5.91
C ARG A 174 14.33 -0.59 -6.85
N ASN A 175 15.47 -0.30 -7.48
CA ASN A 175 16.16 -1.25 -8.37
C ASN A 175 16.73 -2.45 -7.62
N LEU A 176 17.11 -2.28 -6.35
CA LEU A 176 17.65 -3.37 -5.53
C LEU A 176 16.55 -4.24 -4.90
N ARG A 177 15.29 -3.78 -4.81
CA ARG A 177 14.20 -4.56 -4.20
C ARG A 177 13.87 -5.80 -5.02
N ARG A 178 13.59 -6.91 -4.33
CA ARG A 178 12.96 -8.09 -4.94
C ARG A 178 11.53 -7.82 -5.41
N ALA A 179 11.08 -8.63 -6.37
CA ALA A 179 9.66 -8.68 -6.73
C ALA A 179 8.86 -9.40 -5.62
N PRO A 180 7.78 -8.79 -5.11
CA PRO A 180 6.94 -9.41 -4.09
C PRO A 180 6.16 -10.60 -4.68
N SER A 181 5.89 -11.61 -3.85
CA SER A 181 5.06 -12.74 -4.27
C SER A 181 3.61 -12.30 -4.52
N SER A 182 2.91 -12.95 -5.44
CA SER A 182 1.48 -12.68 -5.68
C SER A 182 0.63 -12.84 -4.41
N SER A 183 1.03 -13.76 -3.53
CA SER A 183 0.35 -14.04 -2.26
C SER A 183 0.63 -13.05 -1.12
N SER A 184 1.65 -12.18 -1.23
CA SER A 184 1.97 -11.16 -0.21
C SER A 184 1.40 -9.79 -0.61
N SER A 185 0.09 -9.61 -0.43
CA SER A 185 -0.58 -8.33 -0.72
C SER A 185 0.02 -7.16 0.07
N VAL A 186 0.32 -7.37 1.36
CA VAL A 186 0.88 -6.33 2.24
C VAL A 186 2.23 -5.80 1.74
N GLU A 187 3.10 -6.67 1.24
CA GLU A 187 4.39 -6.26 0.68
C GLU A 187 4.20 -5.49 -0.65
N ARG A 188 3.24 -5.92 -1.49
CA ARG A 188 2.87 -5.22 -2.72
C ARG A 188 2.33 -3.82 -2.44
N ASP A 189 1.47 -3.69 -1.44
CA ASP A 189 0.85 -2.42 -1.07
C ASP A 189 1.89 -1.44 -0.51
N GLU A 190 2.83 -1.93 0.30
CA GLU A 190 3.96 -1.13 0.78
C GLU A 190 4.85 -0.66 -0.38
N TYR A 191 5.16 -1.53 -1.34
CA TYR A 191 5.94 -1.11 -2.51
C TYR A 191 5.18 -0.13 -3.41
N ALA A 192 3.89 -0.35 -3.64
CA ALA A 192 3.04 0.59 -4.36
C ALA A 192 2.96 1.94 -3.67
N ARG A 193 2.91 1.98 -2.33
CA ARG A 193 2.97 3.21 -1.54
C ARG A 193 4.29 3.93 -1.73
N ARG A 194 5.42 3.22 -1.61
CA ARG A 194 6.77 3.78 -1.84
C ARG A 194 6.95 4.30 -3.27
N ASP A 195 6.32 3.68 -4.25
CA ASP A 195 6.34 4.12 -5.65
C ASP A 195 5.46 5.35 -5.89
N ARG A 196 4.30 5.45 -5.22
CA ARG A 196 3.47 6.68 -5.22
C ARG A 196 4.19 7.85 -4.55
N ASP A 197 4.97 7.59 -3.50
CA ASP A 197 5.82 8.59 -2.84
C ASP A 197 6.87 9.18 -3.79
N LEU A 198 7.36 8.41 -4.78
CA LEU A 198 8.27 8.94 -5.80
C LEU A 198 7.62 10.05 -6.63
N VAL A 199 6.32 9.93 -6.93
CA VAL A 199 5.58 10.93 -7.70
C VAL A 199 5.51 12.25 -6.93
N TRP A 200 5.38 12.19 -5.60
CA TRP A 200 5.35 13.38 -4.75
C TRP A 200 6.66 14.18 -4.75
N TYR A 201 7.79 13.63 -5.21
CA TYR A 201 9.00 14.41 -5.41
C TYR A 201 8.87 15.45 -6.52
N LEU A 202 8.03 15.21 -7.54
CA LEU A 202 7.80 16.18 -8.63
C LEU A 202 7.14 17.47 -8.13
N LEU A 203 6.39 17.39 -7.03
CA LEU A 203 5.70 18.51 -6.40
C LEU A 203 6.53 19.16 -5.29
N ARG A 204 7.80 18.75 -5.10
CA ARG A 204 8.63 19.20 -3.99
C ARG A 204 9.86 19.99 -4.46
N GLY A 205 10.06 21.17 -3.88
CA GLY A 205 11.30 21.95 -3.94
C GLY A 205 11.83 22.18 -5.35
N SER A 206 13.12 21.87 -5.60
CA SER A 206 13.78 22.14 -6.88
C SER A 206 13.18 21.39 -8.06
N ALA A 207 12.60 20.21 -7.86
CA ALA A 207 11.95 19.46 -8.94
C ALA A 207 10.65 20.14 -9.42
N TRP A 208 9.90 20.76 -8.49
CA TRP A 208 8.72 21.55 -8.85
C TRP A 208 9.10 22.79 -9.63
N GLU A 209 10.03 23.60 -9.10
CA GLU A 209 10.43 24.86 -9.72
C GLU A 209 11.04 24.68 -11.11
N LEU A 210 11.90 23.67 -11.29
CA LEU A 210 12.68 23.51 -12.53
C LEU A 210 11.93 22.73 -13.62
N TYR A 211 11.07 21.79 -13.24
CA TYR A 211 10.47 20.84 -14.19
C TYR A 211 8.95 20.88 -14.20
N THR A 212 8.31 20.69 -13.05
CA THR A 212 6.86 20.47 -12.99
C THR A 212 6.08 21.76 -13.21
N ARG A 213 6.48 22.86 -12.57
CA ARG A 213 5.83 24.17 -12.67
C ARG A 213 5.76 24.69 -14.11
N PRO A 214 6.87 24.85 -14.86
CA PRO A 214 6.80 25.41 -16.22
C PRO A 214 6.01 24.51 -17.18
N LYS A 215 6.05 23.18 -16.97
CA LYS A 215 5.23 22.24 -17.74
C LYS A 215 3.76 22.37 -17.40
N LEU A 216 3.43 22.51 -16.12
CA LEU A 216 2.05 22.69 -15.66
C LEU A 216 1.48 24.00 -16.19
N GLU A 217 2.23 25.11 -16.07
CA GLU A 217 1.85 26.42 -16.63
C GLU A 217 1.62 26.31 -18.15
N SER A 218 2.52 25.66 -18.89
CA SER A 218 2.33 25.44 -20.34
C SER A 218 1.11 24.59 -20.67
N LEU A 219 0.81 23.55 -19.88
CA LEU A 219 -0.38 22.72 -20.06
C LEU A 219 -1.66 23.48 -19.72
N VAL A 220 -1.64 24.27 -18.65
CA VAL A 220 -2.75 25.14 -18.21
C VAL A 220 -3.03 26.19 -19.28
N GLU A 221 -2.00 26.83 -19.84
CA GLU A 221 -2.13 27.77 -20.95
C GLU A 221 -2.74 27.10 -22.18
N LYS A 222 -2.25 25.92 -22.58
CA LYS A 222 -2.83 25.17 -23.72
C LYS A 222 -4.28 24.76 -23.46
N ALA A 223 -4.59 24.31 -22.25
CA ALA A 223 -5.93 23.91 -21.84
C ALA A 223 -6.91 25.10 -21.73
N ALA A 224 -6.41 26.31 -21.45
CA ALA A 224 -7.21 27.54 -21.40
C ALA A 224 -7.82 27.88 -22.77
N HIS A 225 -7.14 27.49 -23.86
CA HIS A 225 -7.58 27.76 -25.23
C HIS A 225 -8.55 26.72 -25.79
N VAL A 226 -8.82 25.62 -25.07
CA VAL A 226 -9.74 24.57 -25.49
C VAL A 226 -11.11 24.77 -24.81
N PRO A 227 -12.21 24.97 -25.56
CA PRO A 227 -13.54 25.10 -24.96
C PRO A 227 -13.90 23.82 -24.20
N GLY A 228 -14.27 23.95 -22.93
CA GLY A 228 -14.57 22.85 -22.00
C GLY A 228 -13.48 22.59 -20.95
N LEU A 229 -12.20 22.82 -21.27
CA LEU A 229 -11.09 22.68 -20.32
C LEU A 229 -10.66 24.00 -19.68
N SER A 230 -11.18 25.14 -20.15
CA SER A 230 -10.83 26.46 -19.62
C SER A 230 -11.20 26.66 -18.15
N LEU A 231 -12.30 26.07 -17.68
CA LEU A 231 -12.70 26.10 -16.27
C LEU A 231 -11.68 25.37 -15.38
N ILE A 232 -11.25 24.17 -15.79
CA ILE A 232 -10.26 23.38 -15.06
C ILE A 232 -8.90 24.09 -15.09
N SER A 233 -8.53 24.67 -16.23
CA SER A 233 -7.32 25.50 -16.36
C SER A 233 -7.33 26.69 -15.41
N SER A 234 -8.46 27.43 -15.33
CA SER A 234 -8.59 28.55 -14.39
C SER A 234 -8.46 28.13 -12.94
N LEU A 235 -9.11 27.02 -12.55
CA LEU A 235 -8.99 26.47 -11.20
C LEU A 235 -7.53 26.10 -10.91
N VAL A 236 -6.88 25.32 -11.77
CA VAL A 236 -5.48 24.90 -11.55
C VAL A 236 -4.55 26.11 -11.44
N LYS A 237 -4.78 27.16 -12.23
CA LYS A 237 -4.00 28.41 -12.16
C LYS A 237 -4.12 29.10 -10.79
N ASP A 238 -5.29 29.07 -10.18
CA ASP A 238 -5.53 29.61 -8.84
C ASP A 238 -4.93 28.72 -7.73
N TRP A 239 -4.76 27.42 -8.00
CA TRP A 239 -4.14 26.47 -7.06
C TRP A 239 -2.60 26.51 -7.06
N VAL A 240 -1.95 26.90 -8.17
CA VAL A 240 -0.48 26.96 -8.25
C VAL A 240 0.16 27.81 -7.14
N PRO A 241 -0.32 29.05 -6.86
CA PRO A 241 0.20 29.84 -5.74
C PRO A 241 0.02 29.16 -4.37
N LEU A 242 -1.08 28.42 -4.19
CA LEU A 242 -1.35 27.72 -2.93
C LEU A 242 -0.37 26.57 -2.71
N ILE A 243 0.01 25.87 -3.77
CA ILE A 243 1.03 24.81 -3.74
C ILE A 243 2.39 25.42 -3.36
N ASP A 244 2.74 26.57 -3.97
CA ASP A 244 3.96 27.32 -3.64
C ASP A 244 3.97 27.78 -2.17
N GLU A 245 2.82 28.16 -1.59
CA GLU A 245 2.75 28.65 -0.20
C GLU A 245 2.72 27.51 0.85
N TYR A 246 1.85 26.51 0.67
CA TYR A 246 1.64 25.45 1.68
C TYR A 246 2.72 24.36 1.67
N TYR A 247 3.19 23.96 0.49
CA TYR A 247 4.09 22.82 0.37
C TYR A 247 5.54 23.20 0.70
N TYR A 248 5.93 24.46 0.48
CA TYR A 248 7.25 24.97 0.81
C TYR A 248 7.41 25.38 2.27
N TYR A 249 6.31 25.74 2.94
CA TYR A 249 6.34 26.01 4.39
C TYR A 249 6.47 24.73 5.22
N THR A 250 5.94 23.60 4.73
CA THR A 250 5.96 22.31 5.44
C THR A 250 7.19 21.44 5.13
N ALA A 251 7.97 21.78 4.11
CA ALA A 251 9.21 21.09 3.75
C ALA A 251 10.47 21.59 4.51
N LEU A 252 10.28 22.37 5.59
CA LEU A 252 11.35 23.06 6.34
C LEU A 252 11.50 22.55 7.77
#